data_AF-A0A383BC28-F1
#
_entry.id   AF-A0A383BC28-F1
#
_cell.length_a   1.000
_cell.length_b   1.000
_cell.length_c   1.000
_cell.angle_alpha   90.00
_cell.angle_beta   90.00
_cell.angle_gamma   90.00
#
_symmetry.space_group_name_H-M   'P 1'
#
loop_
_entity.id
_entity.type
_entity.pdbx_description
1 polymer ?
#
loop_
_entity_poly.entity_id
_entity_poly.type
_entity_poly.pdbx_seq_one_letter_code
_entity_poly.pdbx_strand_id
1 'polypeptide(L)'
;LMQLSPEIEDIEGAKAGMIFNTVTNELYDGLAGIKVLPCAYQRQYVEWADRGQGSGAPINVYDASSDILAKTTRDENNKDRLENGNYIETCGNHFILLVEDNGNATPAVLTMKATQLKKSRKWNSMMLNLKLNGKNGLFTPPSYSHYYRLKTIKEGNDKGSWYGWEVSRESQLDDANLYAVAKGFADSVTKGERKVKYEEDNSTSSSEKVPF
;
A
#
# COMPACT_ATOMS: atom_id res chain seq x y z
N LEU A 1 4.55 -19.15 -15.19
CA LEU A 1 4.64 -17.68 -15.30
C LEU A 1 3.51 -17.12 -14.44
N MET A 2 3.74 -16.14 -13.57
CA MET A 2 2.62 -15.54 -12.81
C MET A 2 1.69 -14.85 -13.81
N GLN A 3 0.40 -15.11 -13.67
CA GLN A 3 -0.62 -14.38 -14.41
C GLN A 3 -0.64 -12.93 -13.91
N LEU A 4 -0.64 -11.98 -14.85
CA LEU A 4 -0.80 -10.57 -14.52
C LEU A 4 -2.22 -10.36 -13.99
N SER A 5 -2.43 -9.30 -13.20
CA SER A 5 -3.81 -8.91 -12.84
C SER A 5 -4.59 -8.62 -14.13
N PRO A 6 -5.90 -8.91 -14.23
CA PRO A 6 -6.70 -8.66 -15.43
C PRO A 6 -6.59 -7.22 -15.95
N GLU A 7 -6.37 -6.26 -15.05
CA GLU A 7 -6.15 -4.84 -15.37
C GLU A 7 -4.84 -4.56 -16.11
N ILE A 8 -3.89 -5.50 -16.05
CA ILE A 8 -2.52 -5.35 -16.56
C ILE A 8 -2.26 -6.32 -17.72
N GLU A 9 -3.08 -7.36 -17.90
CA GLU A 9 -2.93 -8.35 -18.99
C GLU A 9 -2.91 -7.70 -20.39
N ASP A 10 -3.66 -6.60 -20.58
CA ASP A 10 -3.78 -5.89 -21.86
C ASP A 10 -2.78 -4.73 -22.02
N ILE A 11 -1.91 -4.49 -21.04
CA ILE A 11 -0.95 -3.37 -21.09
C ILE A 11 0.35 -3.82 -21.78
N GLU A 12 0.63 -3.21 -22.93
CA GLU A 12 1.83 -3.52 -23.72
C GLU A 12 3.11 -3.29 -22.90
N GLY A 13 3.93 -4.35 -22.79
CA GLY A 13 5.20 -4.30 -22.07
C GLY A 13 5.12 -4.59 -20.57
N ALA A 14 3.93 -4.75 -20.00
CA ALA A 14 3.77 -5.13 -18.61
C ALA A 14 4.35 -6.53 -18.33
N LYS A 15 5.13 -6.63 -17.26
CA LYS A 15 5.74 -7.90 -16.81
C LYS A 15 5.47 -8.10 -15.33
N ALA A 16 5.42 -9.36 -14.92
CA ALA A 16 5.25 -9.70 -13.52
C ALA A 16 6.34 -9.05 -12.66
N GLY A 17 5.91 -8.32 -11.61
CA GLY A 17 6.80 -7.55 -10.75
C GLY A 17 7.02 -6.10 -11.18
N MET A 18 6.45 -5.62 -12.29
CA MET A 18 6.42 -4.17 -12.53
C MET A 18 5.44 -3.47 -11.58
N ILE A 19 5.67 -2.19 -11.35
CA ILE A 19 4.78 -1.34 -10.56
C ILE A 19 3.88 -0.59 -11.53
N PHE A 20 2.57 -0.66 -11.33
CA PHE A 20 1.59 0.00 -12.17
C PHE A 20 0.85 1.08 -11.38
N ASN A 21 0.79 2.30 -11.94
CA ASN A 21 -0.03 3.38 -11.40
C ASN A 21 -1.38 3.39 -12.10
N THR A 22 -2.43 2.98 -11.40
CA THR A 22 -3.79 2.84 -11.96
C THR A 22 -4.44 4.17 -12.36
N VAL A 23 -3.92 5.31 -11.89
CA VAL A 23 -4.46 6.64 -12.22
C VAL A 23 -3.83 7.20 -13.49
N THR A 24 -2.52 7.07 -13.65
CA THR A 24 -1.78 7.60 -14.80
C THR A 24 -1.59 6.56 -15.91
N ASN A 25 -1.88 5.28 -15.63
CA ASN A 25 -1.57 4.13 -16.47
C ASN A 25 -0.08 3.97 -16.78
N GLU A 26 0.78 4.47 -15.88
CA GLU A 26 2.23 4.37 -16.05
C GLU A 26 2.79 3.09 -15.42
N LEU A 27 3.77 2.50 -16.11
CA LEU A 27 4.52 1.33 -15.66
C LEU A 27 5.93 1.74 -15.23
N TYR A 28 6.34 1.26 -14.05
CA TYR A 28 7.68 1.42 -13.53
C TYR A 28 8.36 0.06 -13.39
N ASP A 29 9.67 0.01 -13.66
CA ASP A 29 10.49 -1.16 -13.38
C ASP A 29 10.53 -1.40 -11.87
N GLY A 30 10.04 -2.58 -11.44
CA GLY A 30 9.98 -2.92 -10.02
C GLY A 30 11.33 -3.19 -9.36
N LEU A 31 12.38 -3.55 -10.11
CA LEU A 31 13.74 -3.72 -9.60
C LEU A 31 14.44 -2.37 -9.42
N ALA A 32 14.22 -1.44 -10.35
CA ALA A 32 14.64 -0.05 -10.19
C ALA A 32 13.86 0.60 -9.03
N GLY A 33 12.55 0.38 -8.98
CA GLY A 33 11.63 0.88 -7.99
C GLY A 33 11.28 2.35 -8.16
N ILE A 34 10.31 2.81 -7.39
CA ILE A 34 9.83 4.20 -7.39
C ILE A 34 10.40 4.99 -6.21
N LYS A 35 10.64 6.29 -6.43
CA LYS A 35 11.05 7.23 -5.38
C LYS A 35 9.82 7.90 -4.78
N VAL A 36 9.70 7.92 -3.46
CA VAL A 36 8.52 8.48 -2.80
C VAL A 36 8.85 9.29 -1.56
N LEU A 37 7.95 10.20 -1.21
CA LEU A 37 7.88 10.86 0.09
C LEU A 37 6.60 10.41 0.83
N PRO A 38 6.70 9.76 2.00
CA PRO A 38 5.53 9.38 2.77
C PRO A 38 4.96 10.60 3.51
N CYS A 39 3.74 10.99 3.16
CA CYS A 39 3.09 12.19 3.69
C CYS A 39 2.16 11.87 4.86
N ALA A 40 1.37 10.79 4.76
CA ALA A 40 0.47 10.37 5.83
C ALA A 40 0.21 8.86 5.79
N TYR A 41 -0.29 8.34 6.90
CA TYR A 41 -0.66 6.93 7.03
C TYR A 41 -2.02 6.81 7.68
N GLN A 42 -2.89 5.96 7.13
CA GLN A 42 -4.16 5.59 7.73
C GLN A 42 -4.29 4.07 7.75
N ARG A 43 -4.59 3.52 8.93
CA ARG A 43 -5.03 2.13 9.05
C ARG A 43 -6.55 2.11 8.96
N GLN A 44 -7.10 1.19 8.19
CA GLN A 44 -8.55 0.99 8.08
C GLN A 44 -8.86 -0.49 8.09
N TYR A 45 -10.08 -0.83 8.52
CA TYR A 45 -10.63 -2.17 8.43
C TYR A 45 -11.68 -2.16 7.34
N VAL A 46 -11.54 -3.03 6.35
CA VAL A 46 -12.40 -3.03 5.18
C VAL A 46 -13.18 -4.34 5.14
N GLU A 47 -14.50 -4.23 5.08
CA GLU A 47 -15.40 -5.38 4.96
C GLU A 47 -15.62 -5.73 3.48
N TRP A 48 -15.45 -7.01 3.19
CA TRP A 48 -15.61 -7.58 1.85
C TRP A 48 -16.53 -8.80 1.89
N ALA A 49 -17.36 -8.95 0.86
CA ALA A 49 -17.97 -10.24 0.54
C ALA A 49 -16.90 -11.23 0.07
N ASP A 50 -17.20 -12.52 0.12
CA ASP A 50 -16.36 -13.51 -0.54
C ASP A 50 -16.30 -13.28 -2.05
N ARG A 51 -15.18 -13.70 -2.63
CA ARG A 51 -14.94 -13.57 -4.07
C ARG A 51 -16.06 -14.26 -4.86
N GLY A 52 -16.53 -13.60 -5.93
CA GLY A 52 -17.66 -14.08 -6.73
C GLY A 52 -19.02 -13.88 -6.08
N GLN A 53 -19.08 -13.29 -4.87
CA GLN A 53 -20.30 -12.85 -4.22
C GLN A 53 -20.31 -11.32 -4.07
N GLY A 54 -21.48 -10.71 -4.17
CA GLY A 54 -21.62 -9.25 -4.07
C GLY A 54 -21.13 -8.49 -5.30
N SER A 55 -20.84 -7.20 -5.13
CA SER A 55 -20.48 -6.28 -6.22
C SER A 55 -19.00 -6.21 -6.53
N GLY A 56 -18.14 -6.93 -5.79
CA GLY A 56 -16.68 -6.81 -5.89
C GLY A 56 -16.10 -5.57 -5.22
N ALA A 57 -16.93 -4.60 -4.83
CA ALA A 57 -16.56 -3.42 -4.06
C ALA A 57 -16.61 -3.68 -2.54
N PRO A 58 -15.90 -2.88 -1.72
CA PRO A 58 -16.04 -2.98 -0.27
C PRO A 58 -17.48 -2.74 0.16
N ILE A 59 -17.94 -3.55 1.12
CA ILE A 59 -19.25 -3.39 1.75
C ILE A 59 -19.19 -2.23 2.74
N ASN A 60 -18.09 -2.14 3.51
CA ASN A 60 -17.92 -1.09 4.49
C ASN A 60 -16.44 -0.79 4.74
N VAL A 61 -16.17 0.42 5.23
CA VAL A 61 -14.83 0.87 5.64
C VAL A 61 -14.92 1.46 7.04
N TYR A 62 -14.27 0.79 7.99
CA TYR A 62 -14.21 1.19 9.38
C TYR A 62 -12.87 1.87 9.69
N ASP A 63 -12.92 2.84 10.60
CA ASP A 63 -11.73 3.48 11.15
C ASP A 63 -10.90 2.51 12.01
N ALA A 64 -9.59 2.78 12.16
CA ALA A 64 -8.69 2.00 13.00
C ALA A 64 -9.09 1.91 14.49
N SER A 65 -9.93 2.83 14.97
CA SER A 65 -10.47 2.84 16.34
C SER A 65 -11.74 1.99 16.51
N SER A 66 -12.29 1.47 15.41
CA SER A 66 -13.48 0.61 15.46
C SER A 66 -13.23 -0.69 16.22
N ASP A 67 -14.25 -1.15 16.95
CA ASP A 67 -14.30 -2.44 17.63
C ASP A 67 -14.60 -3.61 16.68
N ILE A 68 -14.67 -3.39 15.36
CA ILE A 68 -15.16 -4.37 14.39
C ILE A 68 -14.44 -5.72 14.48
N LEU A 69 -13.13 -5.73 14.75
CA LEU A 69 -12.37 -6.98 14.90
C LEU A 69 -12.83 -7.83 16.11
N ALA A 70 -13.35 -7.20 17.17
CA ALA A 70 -13.90 -7.93 18.31
C ALA A 70 -15.22 -8.67 17.97
N LYS A 71 -15.84 -8.33 16.84
CA LYS A 71 -17.06 -8.96 16.31
C LYS A 71 -16.75 -10.05 15.29
N THR A 72 -15.47 -10.42 15.13
CA THR A 72 -15.04 -11.42 14.15
C THR A 72 -14.53 -12.70 14.80
N THR A 73 -14.64 -13.80 14.06
CA THR A 73 -14.01 -15.09 14.37
C THR A 73 -13.03 -15.48 13.27
N ARG A 74 -11.94 -16.18 13.62
CA ARG A 74 -10.95 -16.64 12.63
C ARG A 74 -11.47 -17.85 11.85
N ASP A 75 -11.40 -17.79 10.53
CA ASP A 75 -11.67 -18.94 9.66
C ASP A 75 -10.41 -19.83 9.42
N GLU A 76 -10.59 -20.93 8.70
CA GLU A 76 -9.53 -21.87 8.33
C GLU A 76 -8.40 -21.23 7.50
N ASN A 77 -8.69 -20.11 6.82
CA ASN A 77 -7.74 -19.34 6.04
C ASN A 77 -7.09 -18.21 6.85
N ASN A 78 -7.29 -18.18 8.18
CA ASN A 78 -6.85 -17.12 9.08
C ASN A 78 -7.42 -15.73 8.77
N LYS A 79 -8.59 -15.64 8.12
CA LYS A 79 -9.29 -14.36 7.93
C LYS A 79 -10.21 -14.07 9.11
N ASP A 80 -10.40 -12.79 9.40
CA ASP A 80 -11.37 -12.30 10.40
C ASP A 80 -12.76 -12.27 9.76
N ARG A 81 -13.67 -13.17 10.16
CA ARG A 81 -15.02 -13.33 9.61
C ARG A 81 -16.10 -12.78 10.52
N LEU A 82 -17.06 -12.06 9.94
CA LEU A 82 -18.29 -11.65 10.59
C LEU A 82 -19.35 -12.77 10.50
N GLU A 83 -20.38 -12.70 11.34
CA GLU A 83 -21.50 -13.67 11.35
C GLU A 83 -22.26 -13.73 10.02
N ASN A 84 -22.27 -12.63 9.27
CA ASN A 84 -22.89 -12.55 7.94
C ASN A 84 -22.06 -13.23 6.83
N GLY A 85 -20.90 -13.81 7.15
CA GLY A 85 -19.99 -14.47 6.21
C GLY A 85 -18.94 -13.55 5.57
N ASN A 86 -19.09 -12.23 5.68
CA ASN A 86 -18.10 -11.28 5.17
C ASN A 86 -16.79 -11.36 5.95
N TYR A 87 -15.70 -10.94 5.32
CA TYR A 87 -14.40 -10.84 6.00
C TYR A 87 -13.93 -9.41 6.17
N ILE A 88 -13.21 -9.18 7.27
CA ILE A 88 -12.52 -7.93 7.55
C ILE A 88 -11.06 -8.05 7.14
N GLU A 89 -10.65 -7.20 6.20
CA GLU A 89 -9.26 -7.05 5.78
C GLU A 89 -8.66 -5.82 6.49
N THR A 90 -7.49 -5.98 7.12
CA THR A 90 -6.75 -4.84 7.65
C THR A 90 -5.89 -4.21 6.55
N CYS A 91 -6.16 -2.96 6.23
CA CYS A 91 -5.45 -2.18 5.21
C CYS A 91 -4.57 -1.11 5.85
N GLY A 92 -3.29 -1.09 5.50
CA GLY A 92 -2.39 0.03 5.80
C GLY A 92 -2.23 0.92 4.57
N ASN A 93 -2.86 2.09 4.58
CA ASN A 93 -2.87 3.03 3.47
C ASN A 93 -1.78 4.09 3.67
N HIS A 94 -0.81 4.13 2.76
CA HIS A 94 0.26 5.13 2.73
C HIS A 94 -0.08 6.19 1.70
N PHE A 95 -0.28 7.42 2.15
CA PHE A 95 -0.41 8.58 1.28
C PHE A 95 0.99 9.09 0.97
N ILE A 96 1.36 9.02 -0.29
CA ILE A 96 2.70 9.31 -0.76
C ILE A 96 2.68 10.40 -1.82
N LEU A 97 3.79 11.13 -1.94
CA LEU A 97 4.13 11.77 -3.21
C LEU A 97 5.09 10.84 -3.95
N LEU A 98 4.73 10.46 -5.17
CA LEU A 98 5.62 9.83 -6.12
C LEU A 98 6.51 10.93 -6.72
N VAL A 99 7.83 10.76 -6.62
CA VAL A 99 8.80 11.76 -7.08
C VAL A 99 9.52 11.22 -8.32
N GLU A 100 9.35 11.90 -9.43
CA GLU A 100 9.97 11.57 -10.70
C GLU A 100 11.39 12.15 -10.81
N ASP A 101 12.18 11.62 -11.74
CA ASP A 101 13.56 12.07 -11.96
C ASP A 101 13.65 13.51 -12.48
N ASN A 102 12.58 14.02 -13.10
CA ASN A 102 12.45 15.42 -13.53
C ASN A 102 12.14 16.40 -12.38
N GLY A 103 11.98 15.91 -11.15
CA GLY A 103 11.61 16.70 -9.97
C GLY A 103 10.12 16.91 -9.76
N ASN A 104 9.25 16.43 -10.67
CA ASN A 104 7.81 16.46 -10.48
C ASN A 104 7.40 15.50 -9.36
N ALA A 105 6.35 15.89 -8.64
CA ALA A 105 5.79 15.09 -7.57
C ALA A 105 4.28 14.96 -7.70
N THR A 106 3.79 13.73 -7.75
CA THR A 106 2.37 13.42 -7.92
C THR A 106 1.82 12.69 -6.70
N PRO A 107 0.67 13.11 -6.14
CA PRO A 107 0.04 12.40 -5.03
C PRO A 107 -0.47 11.01 -5.44
N ALA A 108 -0.19 9.99 -4.63
CA ALA A 108 -0.70 8.64 -4.79
C ALA A 108 -1.04 7.99 -3.44
N VAL A 109 -1.83 6.92 -3.47
CA VAL A 109 -2.16 6.11 -2.29
C VAL A 109 -1.67 4.69 -2.54
N LEU A 110 -0.84 4.18 -1.64
CA LEU A 110 -0.38 2.80 -1.64
C LEU A 110 -1.01 2.03 -0.49
N THR A 111 -1.93 1.12 -0.82
CA THR A 111 -2.57 0.24 0.16
C THR A 111 -1.79 -1.07 0.29
N MET A 112 -1.36 -1.39 1.50
CA MET A 112 -0.72 -2.67 1.83
C MET A 112 -1.62 -3.50 2.76
N LYS A 113 -2.02 -4.69 2.30
CA LYS A 113 -2.87 -5.67 3.01
C LYS A 113 -2.16 -7.03 3.16
N ALA A 114 -2.76 -7.97 3.90
CA ALA A 114 -2.24 -9.33 4.11
C ALA A 114 -0.72 -9.41 4.39
N THR A 115 0.06 -10.09 3.53
CA THR A 115 1.52 -10.27 3.68
C THR A 115 2.28 -8.95 3.65
N GLN A 116 1.79 -7.98 2.87
CA GLN A 116 2.39 -6.65 2.71
C GLN A 116 2.14 -5.75 3.93
N LEU A 117 1.15 -6.06 4.76
CA LEU A 117 0.89 -5.31 6.00
C LEU A 117 2.08 -5.38 6.98
N LYS A 118 2.87 -6.45 6.95
CA LYS A 118 4.12 -6.53 7.73
C LYS A 118 5.17 -5.53 7.22
N LYS A 119 5.27 -5.33 5.90
CA LYS A 119 6.18 -4.37 5.27
C LYS A 119 5.76 -2.94 5.58
N SER A 120 4.45 -2.66 5.50
CA SER A 120 3.84 -1.40 5.93
C SER A 120 4.21 -1.02 7.37
N ARG A 121 4.05 -1.96 8.32
CA ARG A 121 4.44 -1.75 9.73
C ARG A 121 5.94 -1.49 9.87
N LYS A 122 6.79 -2.26 9.18
CA LYS A 122 8.25 -2.05 9.18
C LYS A 122 8.61 -0.65 8.67
N TRP A 123 7.95 -0.17 7.62
CA TRP A 123 8.19 1.17 7.08
C TRP A 123 7.80 2.25 8.08
N ASN A 124 6.64 2.14 8.72
CA ASN A 124 6.22 3.06 9.79
C ASN A 124 7.22 3.07 10.96
N SER A 125 7.69 1.90 11.40
CA SER A 125 8.73 1.81 12.43
C SER A 125 10.05 2.46 11.98
N MET A 126 10.42 2.32 10.70
CA MET A 126 11.62 2.97 10.16
C MET A 126 11.53 4.50 10.22
N MET A 127 10.36 5.08 9.94
CA MET A 127 10.12 6.52 10.05
C MET A 127 10.13 6.99 11.51
N LEU A 128 9.46 6.26 12.42
CA LEU A 128 9.40 6.64 13.84
C LEU A 128 10.78 6.61 14.52
N ASN A 129 11.63 5.65 14.13
CA ASN A 129 12.97 5.48 14.69
C ASN A 129 14.03 6.41 14.09
N LEU A 130 13.70 7.16 13.03
CA LEU A 130 14.58 8.18 12.49
C LEU A 130 14.72 9.32 13.51
N LYS A 131 15.96 9.70 13.82
CA LYS A 131 16.29 10.80 14.73
C LYS A 131 17.25 11.76 14.04
N LEU A 132 16.96 13.06 14.11
CA LEU A 132 17.84 14.13 13.64
C LEU A 132 18.24 15.01 14.82
N ASN A 133 19.45 15.58 14.76
CA ASN A 133 19.90 16.58 15.72
C ASN A 133 19.26 17.93 15.37
N GLY A 134 18.35 18.40 16.24
CA GLY A 134 17.77 19.72 16.16
C GLY A 134 18.39 20.68 17.17
N LYS A 135 17.94 21.94 17.16
CA LYS A 135 18.36 22.97 18.13
C LYS A 135 18.07 22.57 19.59
N ASN A 136 17.04 21.75 19.82
CA ASN A 136 16.60 21.31 21.14
C ASN A 136 16.97 19.84 21.44
N GLY A 137 17.96 19.29 20.75
CA GLY A 137 18.36 17.88 20.87
C GLY A 137 17.76 16.97 19.80
N LEU A 138 17.81 15.66 20.03
CA LEU A 138 17.31 14.67 19.08
C LEU A 138 15.78 14.74 18.97
N PHE A 139 15.28 14.80 17.75
CA PHE A 139 13.85 14.75 17.46
C PHE A 139 13.57 13.77 16.31
N THR A 140 12.34 13.26 16.23
CA THR A 140 11.87 12.51 15.06
C THR A 140 11.33 13.53 14.05
N PRO A 141 11.90 13.60 12.84
CA PRO A 141 11.41 14.52 11.83
C PRO A 141 10.06 14.05 11.27
N PRO A 142 9.33 14.93 10.56
CA PRO A 142 8.12 14.54 9.83
C PRO A 142 8.39 13.37 8.86
N SER A 143 7.37 12.56 8.58
CA SER A 143 7.50 11.39 7.69
C SER A 143 8.06 11.75 6.31
N TYR A 144 7.64 12.89 5.77
CA TYR A 144 8.06 13.40 4.46
C TYR A 144 9.44 14.06 4.46
N SER A 145 10.23 13.91 5.53
CA SER A 145 11.58 14.49 5.62
C SER A 145 12.64 13.77 4.80
N HIS A 146 12.40 12.52 4.41
CA HIS A 146 13.36 11.70 3.67
C HIS A 146 12.67 11.03 2.49
N TYR A 147 13.44 10.86 1.43
CA TYR A 147 13.06 10.00 0.31
C TYR A 147 13.11 8.54 0.73
N TYR A 148 12.21 7.76 0.15
CA TYR A 148 12.20 6.31 0.26
C TYR A 148 12.13 5.71 -1.13
N ARG A 149 12.75 4.53 -1.30
CA ARG A 149 12.63 3.74 -2.50
C ARG A 149 11.80 2.50 -2.25
N LEU A 150 10.81 2.30 -3.11
CA LEU A 150 9.93 1.13 -3.09
C LEU A 150 10.25 0.27 -4.30
N LYS A 151 10.71 -0.94 -4.03
CA LYS A 151 10.99 -1.97 -5.03
C LYS A 151 10.03 -3.14 -4.87
N THR A 152 9.91 -3.94 -5.91
CA THR A 152 9.26 -5.24 -5.84
C THR A 152 10.30 -6.34 -5.78
N ILE A 153 10.11 -7.28 -4.87
CA ILE A 153 10.93 -8.48 -4.77
C ILE A 153 10.06 -9.71 -4.89
N LYS A 154 10.61 -10.78 -5.48
CA LYS A 154 9.91 -12.07 -5.52
C LYS A 154 9.91 -12.69 -4.13
N GLU A 155 8.72 -12.95 -3.61
CA GLU A 155 8.48 -13.65 -2.36
C GLU A 155 7.80 -15.00 -2.67
N GLY A 156 7.90 -15.96 -1.75
CA GLY A 156 7.20 -17.23 -1.92
C GLY A 156 7.28 -18.12 -0.69
N ASN A 157 6.39 -19.09 -0.67
CA ASN A 157 6.31 -20.18 0.30
C ASN A 157 5.82 -21.45 -0.41
N ASP A 158 5.53 -22.49 0.36
CA ASP A 158 5.05 -23.77 -0.17
C ASP A 158 3.71 -23.68 -0.93
N LYS A 159 2.96 -22.57 -0.75
CA LYS A 159 1.68 -22.32 -1.41
C LYS A 159 1.78 -21.48 -2.68
N GLY A 160 2.97 -20.98 -3.02
CA GLY A 160 3.19 -20.20 -4.24
C GLY A 160 4.22 -19.08 -4.09
N SER A 161 4.39 -18.31 -5.15
CA SER A 161 5.22 -17.09 -5.14
C SER A 161 4.40 -15.89 -5.57
N TRP A 162 4.78 -14.70 -5.10
CA TRP A 162 4.17 -13.41 -5.45
C TRP A 162 5.26 -12.33 -5.48
N TYR A 163 4.93 -11.12 -5.93
CA TYR A 163 5.82 -9.97 -5.78
C TYR A 163 5.36 -9.13 -4.58
N GLY A 164 6.30 -8.86 -3.67
CA GLY A 164 6.07 -8.06 -2.47
C GLY A 164 6.92 -6.78 -2.46
N TRP A 165 6.54 -5.83 -1.62
CA TRP A 165 7.26 -4.58 -1.46
C TRP A 165 8.52 -4.74 -0.60
N GLU A 166 9.59 -4.14 -1.08
CA GLU A 166 10.79 -3.82 -0.31
C GLU A 166 10.92 -2.29 -0.23
N VAL A 167 11.08 -1.79 1.01
CA VAL A 167 11.19 -0.36 1.28
C VAL A 167 12.54 -0.05 1.89
N SER A 168 13.27 0.88 1.30
CA SER A 168 14.52 1.43 1.83
C SER A 168 14.43 2.95 1.99
N ARG A 169 15.10 3.48 3.02
CA ARG A 169 15.27 4.92 3.20
C ARG A 169 16.45 5.39 2.35
N GLU A 170 16.28 6.50 1.64
CA GLU A 170 17.32 7.17 0.87
C GLU A 170 17.79 8.45 1.60
N SER A 171 18.06 9.51 0.86
CA SER A 171 18.55 10.78 1.37
C SER A 171 17.45 11.61 2.05
N GLN A 172 17.87 12.57 2.86
CA GLN A 172 17.01 13.62 3.37
C GLN A 172 16.52 14.50 2.20
N LEU A 173 15.28 14.98 2.30
CA LEU A 173 14.71 15.96 1.40
C LEU A 173 15.37 17.33 1.62
N ASP A 174 15.96 17.87 0.56
CA ASP A 174 16.65 19.16 0.50
C ASP A 174 15.89 20.23 -0.30
N ASP A 175 15.00 19.82 -1.20
CA ASP A 175 14.13 20.72 -1.95
C ASP A 175 13.02 21.32 -1.06
N ALA A 176 13.11 22.63 -0.82
CA ALA A 176 12.17 23.38 0.00
C ALA A 176 10.76 23.48 -0.61
N ASN A 177 10.64 23.52 -1.95
CA ASN A 177 9.35 23.55 -2.63
C ASN A 177 8.65 22.21 -2.46
N LEU A 178 9.38 21.11 -2.72
CA LEU A 178 8.83 19.78 -2.56
C LEU A 178 8.49 19.48 -1.09
N TYR A 179 9.27 20.00 -0.14
CA TYR A 179 8.93 19.94 1.28
C TYR A 179 7.60 20.65 1.60
N ALA A 180 7.37 21.84 1.05
CA ALA A 180 6.13 22.57 1.23
C ALA A 180 4.92 21.83 0.62
N VAL A 181 5.09 21.26 -0.57
CA VAL A 181 4.08 20.42 -1.22
C VAL A 181 3.74 19.19 -0.38
N ALA A 182 4.77 18.47 0.09
CA ALA A 182 4.60 17.27 0.91
C ALA A 182 3.90 17.56 2.24
N LYS A 183 4.26 18.68 2.88
CA LYS A 183 3.59 19.17 4.09
C LYS A 183 2.13 19.52 3.82
N GLY A 184 1.85 20.28 2.76
CA GLY A 184 0.48 20.64 2.40
C GLY A 184 -0.40 19.41 2.12
N PHE A 185 0.17 18.41 1.44
CA PHE A 185 -0.54 17.15 1.20
C PHE A 185 -0.80 16.38 2.51
N ALA A 186 0.21 16.24 3.38
CA ALA A 186 0.06 15.62 4.69
C ALA A 186 -1.03 16.29 5.55
N ASP A 187 -1.05 17.63 5.57
CA ASP A 187 -2.06 18.42 6.28
C ASP A 187 -3.47 18.18 5.69
N SER A 188 -3.62 18.12 4.36
CA SER A 188 -4.92 17.84 3.71
C SER A 188 -5.48 16.45 4.05
N VAL A 189 -4.61 15.44 4.11
CA VAL A 189 -5.02 14.07 4.50
C VAL A 189 -5.43 14.03 5.96
N THR A 190 -4.66 14.70 6.83
CA THR A 190 -4.94 14.75 8.28
C THR A 190 -6.27 15.44 8.58
N LYS A 191 -6.65 16.45 7.78
CA LYS A 191 -7.96 17.12 7.86
C LYS A 191 -9.12 16.29 7.28
N GLY A 192 -8.85 15.14 6.67
CA GLY A 192 -9.86 14.26 6.07
C GLY A 192 -10.35 14.70 4.69
N GLU A 193 -9.67 15.65 4.04
CA GLU A 193 -10.03 16.14 2.69
C GLU A 193 -9.71 15.10 1.59
N ARG A 194 -8.82 14.15 1.90
CA ARG A 194 -8.45 13.04 1.03
C ARG A 194 -8.86 11.72 1.67
N LYS A 195 -9.65 10.92 0.94
CA LYS A 195 -10.11 9.59 1.37
C LYS A 195 -9.58 8.53 0.41
N VAL A 196 -9.29 7.36 0.96
CA VAL A 196 -8.90 6.18 0.17
C VAL A 196 -10.11 5.68 -0.59
N LYS A 197 -9.94 5.45 -1.88
CA LYS A 197 -10.88 4.69 -2.70
C LYS A 197 -10.32 3.28 -2.83
N TYR A 198 -11.11 2.30 -2.42
CA TYR A 198 -10.78 0.90 -2.64
C TYR A 198 -11.40 0.48 -3.98
N GLU A 199 -10.57 -0.09 -4.85
CA GLU A 199 -10.99 -0.65 -6.13
C GLU A 199 -11.58 -2.06 -5.95
N GLU A 200 -12.28 -2.55 -6.95
CA GLU A 200 -12.90 -3.88 -6.95
C GLU A 200 -11.83 -4.99 -6.90
N ASP A 201 -12.00 -6.03 -6.09
CA ASP A 201 -11.00 -7.11 -5.96
C ASP A 201 -11.11 -8.11 -7.14
N ASN A 202 -10.48 -7.79 -8.27
CA ASN A 202 -10.45 -8.59 -9.51
C ASN A 202 -9.27 -9.58 -9.58
N SER A 203 -8.86 -10.16 -8.45
CA SER A 203 -7.77 -11.14 -8.47
C SER A 203 -8.23 -12.54 -8.90
N THR A 204 -8.14 -12.85 -10.21
CA THR A 204 -8.34 -14.20 -10.76
C THR A 204 -7.28 -15.15 -10.19
N SER A 205 -7.62 -15.85 -9.11
CA SER A 205 -6.80 -16.96 -8.62
C SER A 205 -7.16 -18.19 -9.44
N SER A 206 -6.41 -18.44 -10.51
CA SER A 206 -6.52 -19.64 -11.33
C SER A 206 -6.19 -20.85 -10.46
N SER A 207 -7.22 -21.46 -9.88
CA SER A 207 -7.14 -22.85 -9.41
C SER A 207 -7.10 -23.74 -10.64
N GLU A 208 -5.94 -23.86 -11.28
CA GLU A 208 -5.72 -24.96 -12.19
C GLU A 208 -5.66 -26.24 -11.33
N LYS A 209 -6.82 -26.91 -11.27
CA LYS A 209 -6.86 -28.36 -11.13
C LYS A 209 -5.98 -28.92 -12.23
N VAL A 210 -4.76 -29.33 -11.89
CA VAL A 210 -3.96 -30.18 -12.76
C VAL A 210 -4.70 -31.53 -12.84
N PRO A 211 -5.23 -31.95 -14.00
CA PRO A 211 -5.72 -33.31 -14.17
C PRO A 211 -4.51 -34.22 -14.47
N PHE A 212 -4.50 -35.37 -13.78
CA PHE A 212 -3.61 -36.53 -13.87
C PHE A 212 -2.35 -36.52 -13.02
#